data_AF-A0A8C4SDG3-F1
#
_entry.id   AF-A0A8C4SDG3-F1
#
_cell.length_a   1.000
_cell.length_b   1.000
_cell.length_c   1.000
_cell.angle_alpha   90.00
_cell.angle_beta   90.00
_cell.angle_gamma   90.00
#
_symmetry.space_group_name_H-M   'P 1'
#
loop_
_entity.id
_entity.type
_entity.pdbx_description
1 polymer ?
#
loop_
_entity_poly.entity_id
_entity_poly.type
_entity_poly.pdbx_seq_one_letter_code
_entity_poly.pdbx_strand_id
1 'polypeptide(L)'
;DWMELLTLDKRKALCIMSFEMTQIKTTQMLTQQHVPVDFHDLQQVTILPKAEWQRIQENINKVNSEAEWLQQVRREKESLHERSKEVVKNWSNTIAGQRQKKLEEKRIWEEQEEEERRKIDLEEAQLKAANRKEAIEQAKKLQYFQTDRVKGFHSALLLSEVIKERDAQVELKQKKLNAMKNIDSDVLGRMQREREEAIYEDQQKALKRFLDQKATSEEQMEQYVLDNAEKQEQSRRQRVQQLEYDKQSAALNIAEEKQFQEYANEVIEASKRAERNVYALRKAARGGIGGGLGPVVGGLRPSYLTQDNVGVQLPNYNRTSTQDIKLLNDTGSIQQSKKRLGFTW
;
A
#
# COMPACT_ATOMS: atom_id res chain seq x y z
N ASP A 1 19.82 -43.04 -74.63
CA ASP A 1 21.28 -42.84 -74.77
C ASP A 1 22.06 -44.13 -74.61
N TRP A 2 22.10 -44.91 -75.70
CA TRP A 2 22.81 -46.18 -75.85
C TRP A 2 23.74 -46.13 -77.09
N MET A 3 24.32 -44.96 -77.36
CA MET A 3 24.96 -44.65 -78.66
C MET A 3 26.40 -44.11 -78.53
N GLU A 4 27.14 -44.46 -77.47
CA GLU A 4 28.58 -44.10 -77.37
C GLU A 4 29.51 -45.23 -76.90
N LEU A 5 29.03 -46.48 -76.81
CA LEU A 5 29.83 -47.64 -76.35
C LEU A 5 30.28 -48.59 -77.47
N LEU A 6 30.23 -48.20 -78.75
CA LEU A 6 30.52 -49.11 -79.88
C LEU A 6 31.67 -48.69 -80.80
N THR A 7 32.41 -47.62 -80.50
CA THR A 7 33.42 -47.06 -81.42
C THR A 7 34.88 -47.27 -81.00
N LEU A 8 35.15 -47.82 -79.81
CA LEU A 8 36.52 -48.07 -79.33
C LEU A 8 37.00 -49.52 -79.42
N ASP A 9 36.11 -50.48 -79.67
CA ASP A 9 36.46 -51.91 -79.67
C ASP A 9 36.87 -52.45 -81.07
N LYS A 10 36.64 -51.67 -82.14
CA LYS A 10 37.02 -52.07 -83.51
C LYS A 10 38.47 -51.77 -83.88
N ARG A 11 39.20 -50.94 -83.11
CA ARG A 11 40.61 -50.61 -83.38
C ARG A 11 41.62 -51.51 -82.66
N LYS A 12 41.23 -52.22 -81.60
CA LYS A 12 42.10 -53.20 -80.91
C LYS A 12 42.03 -54.61 -81.53
N ALA A 13 40.90 -55.00 -82.13
CA ALA A 13 40.78 -56.29 -82.82
C ALA A 13 41.57 -56.37 -84.14
N LEU A 14 41.80 -55.25 -84.84
CA LEU A 14 42.53 -55.21 -86.12
C LEU A 14 44.06 -55.24 -85.98
N CYS A 15 44.61 -54.95 -84.80
CA CYS A 15 46.06 -54.89 -84.58
C CYS A 15 46.65 -56.19 -84.00
N ILE A 16 45.82 -57.04 -83.38
CA ILE A 16 46.25 -58.35 -82.86
C ILE A 16 46.26 -59.41 -83.97
N MET A 17 45.39 -59.26 -84.99
CA MET A 17 45.36 -60.13 -86.17
C MET A 17 46.48 -59.87 -87.20
N SER A 18 47.24 -58.76 -87.07
CA SER A 18 48.31 -58.40 -88.01
C SER A 18 49.72 -58.77 -87.55
N PHE A 19 49.90 -59.27 -86.31
CA PHE A 19 51.22 -59.66 -85.79
C PHE A 19 51.40 -61.19 -85.62
N GLU A 20 50.31 -61.95 -85.49
CA GLU A 20 50.35 -63.43 -85.47
C GLU A 20 50.36 -64.09 -86.87
N MET A 21 50.17 -63.31 -87.94
CA MET A 21 50.29 -63.82 -89.33
C MET A 21 51.71 -63.71 -89.93
N THR A 22 52.69 -63.20 -89.20
CA THR A 22 54.09 -63.04 -89.65
C THR A 22 55.08 -64.07 -89.09
N GLN A 23 54.62 -65.09 -88.35
CA GLN A 23 55.51 -66.12 -87.77
C GLN A 23 55.04 -67.58 -88.02
N ILE A 24 54.23 -67.84 -89.06
CA ILE A 24 53.87 -69.21 -89.50
C ILE A 24 54.32 -69.49 -90.96
N LYS A 25 55.14 -68.63 -91.56
CA LYS A 25 55.67 -68.82 -92.93
C LYS A 25 57.19 -68.81 -93.02
N THR A 26 57.90 -69.46 -92.11
CA THR A 26 59.30 -69.87 -92.32
C THR A 26 59.61 -71.17 -91.59
N THR A 27 58.72 -72.16 -91.71
CA THR A 27 59.04 -73.55 -91.39
C THR A 27 58.48 -74.39 -92.53
N GLN A 28 59.31 -75.24 -93.10
CA GLN A 28 59.07 -76.06 -94.30
C GLN A 28 59.22 -75.30 -95.63
N MET A 29 60.44 -75.30 -96.14
CA MET A 29 60.81 -75.50 -97.56
C MET A 29 62.35 -75.56 -97.61
N LEU A 30 62.99 -76.44 -96.82
CA LEU A 30 64.32 -76.94 -97.16
C LEU A 30 64.10 -77.94 -98.29
N THR A 31 63.83 -77.36 -99.45
CA THR A 31 63.75 -78.02 -100.73
C THR A 31 65.11 -78.64 -101.00
N GLN A 32 65.08 -79.92 -101.33
CA GLN A 32 66.21 -80.66 -101.87
C GLN A 32 66.66 -79.93 -103.14
N GLN A 33 67.60 -79.00 -103.02
CA GLN A 33 68.36 -78.51 -104.16
C GLN A 33 69.37 -79.60 -104.50
N HIS A 34 68.96 -80.43 -105.45
CA HIS A 34 69.81 -81.33 -106.21
C HIS A 34 70.78 -80.44 -107.02
N VAL A 35 71.91 -80.10 -106.41
CA VAL A 35 73.05 -79.51 -107.13
C VAL A 35 73.75 -80.67 -107.86
N PRO A 36 73.99 -80.57 -109.19
CA PRO A 36 74.64 -81.62 -109.94
C PRO A 36 76.03 -81.92 -109.38
N VAL A 37 76.27 -83.20 -109.12
CA VAL A 37 77.61 -83.73 -108.85
C VAL A 37 78.38 -83.70 -110.16
N ASP A 38 79.18 -82.65 -110.36
CA ASP A 38 80.26 -82.66 -111.34
C ASP A 38 81.39 -83.54 -110.80
N PHE A 39 81.49 -84.74 -111.37
CA PHE A 39 82.66 -85.60 -111.24
C PHE A 39 83.83 -84.97 -112.01
N HIS A 40 84.72 -84.27 -111.31
CA HIS A 40 86.13 -84.14 -111.71
C HIS A 40 87.07 -84.21 -110.48
N ASP A 41 88.06 -85.10 -110.59
CA ASP A 41 89.28 -85.37 -109.82
C ASP A 41 89.26 -85.92 -108.38
N LEU A 42 89.27 -87.27 -108.30
CA LEU A 42 89.64 -88.11 -107.14
C LEU A 42 91.16 -88.12 -106.84
N GLN A 43 91.84 -86.97 -106.80
CA GLN A 43 93.29 -86.92 -106.49
C GLN A 43 93.75 -85.89 -105.44
N GLN A 44 92.86 -85.26 -104.66
CA GLN A 44 93.27 -84.38 -103.56
C GLN A 44 92.54 -84.68 -102.23
N VAL A 45 92.86 -85.83 -101.64
CA VAL A 45 92.54 -86.11 -100.24
C VAL A 45 93.62 -85.48 -99.36
N THR A 46 93.30 -84.36 -98.73
CA THR A 46 94.16 -83.78 -97.67
C THR A 46 93.90 -84.56 -96.38
N ILE A 47 94.80 -85.48 -96.02
CA ILE A 47 94.71 -86.24 -94.77
C ILE A 47 95.00 -85.29 -93.61
N LEU A 48 93.96 -84.87 -92.88
CA LEU A 48 94.12 -84.04 -91.68
C LEU A 48 94.62 -84.91 -90.50
N PRO A 49 95.75 -84.56 -89.85
CA PRO A 49 96.21 -85.26 -88.65
C PRO A 49 95.22 -85.10 -87.50
N LYS A 50 95.04 -86.14 -86.67
CA LYS A 50 94.13 -86.13 -85.51
C LYS A 50 94.39 -84.95 -84.56
N ALA A 51 95.63 -84.50 -84.44
CA ALA A 51 96.02 -83.35 -83.63
C ALA A 51 95.45 -82.02 -84.17
N GLU A 52 95.43 -81.83 -85.49
CA GLU A 52 94.84 -80.64 -86.13
C GLU A 52 93.30 -80.66 -86.05
N TRP A 53 92.69 -81.84 -86.15
CA TRP A 53 91.25 -82.01 -85.91
C TRP A 53 90.85 -81.66 -84.47
N GLN A 54 91.64 -82.08 -83.47
CA GLN A 54 91.40 -81.76 -82.05
C GLN A 54 91.61 -80.27 -81.76
N ARG A 55 92.61 -79.63 -82.35
CA ARG A 55 92.82 -78.17 -82.25
C ARG A 55 91.64 -77.38 -82.83
N ILE A 56 91.11 -77.80 -83.98
CA ILE A 56 89.93 -77.18 -84.61
C ILE A 56 88.69 -77.38 -83.73
N GLN A 57 88.48 -78.59 -83.20
CA GLN A 57 87.40 -78.90 -82.25
C GLN A 57 87.49 -78.07 -80.96
N GLU A 58 88.65 -77.98 -80.32
CA GLU A 58 88.85 -77.22 -79.09
C GLU A 58 88.68 -75.71 -79.29
N ASN A 59 89.05 -75.17 -80.46
CA ASN A 59 88.86 -73.76 -80.77
C ASN A 59 87.39 -73.43 -81.06
N ILE A 60 86.68 -74.31 -81.79
CA ILE A 60 85.22 -74.21 -81.99
C ILE A 60 84.48 -74.36 -80.65
N ASN A 61 84.90 -75.30 -79.81
CA ASN A 61 84.30 -75.53 -78.49
C ASN A 61 84.62 -74.39 -77.51
N LYS A 62 85.80 -73.76 -77.56
CA LYS A 62 86.11 -72.55 -76.77
C LYS A 62 85.22 -71.38 -77.15
N VAL A 63 85.03 -71.10 -78.44
CA VAL A 63 84.14 -70.04 -78.91
C VAL A 63 82.68 -70.33 -78.50
N ASN A 64 82.26 -71.61 -78.53
CA ASN A 64 80.95 -72.02 -78.03
C ASN A 64 80.82 -71.89 -76.51
N SER A 65 81.83 -72.32 -75.73
CA SER A 65 81.85 -72.18 -74.26
C SER A 65 81.90 -70.72 -73.82
N GLU A 66 82.58 -69.84 -74.57
CA GLU A 66 82.63 -68.40 -74.33
C GLU A 66 81.29 -67.73 -74.65
N ALA A 67 80.63 -68.15 -75.74
CA ALA A 67 79.27 -67.70 -76.07
C ALA A 67 78.23 -68.16 -75.05
N GLU A 68 78.33 -69.40 -74.55
CA GLU A 68 77.48 -69.93 -73.48
C GLU A 68 77.70 -69.19 -72.16
N TRP A 69 78.95 -68.89 -71.79
CA TRP A 69 79.29 -68.08 -70.62
C TRP A 69 78.71 -66.67 -70.72
N LEU A 70 78.82 -66.00 -71.87
CA LEU A 70 78.21 -64.68 -72.11
C LEU A 70 76.68 -64.70 -72.01
N GLN A 71 76.04 -65.78 -72.50
CA GLN A 71 74.59 -65.96 -72.35
C GLN A 71 74.20 -66.18 -70.88
N GLN A 72 74.97 -66.95 -70.13
CA GLN A 72 74.70 -67.22 -68.73
C GLN A 72 74.85 -65.95 -67.88
N VAL A 73 75.91 -65.16 -68.12
CA VAL A 73 76.10 -63.83 -67.53
C VAL A 73 74.96 -62.88 -67.88
N ARG A 74 74.43 -62.94 -69.12
CA ARG A 74 73.26 -62.12 -69.53
C ARG A 74 71.99 -62.54 -68.80
N ARG A 75 71.71 -63.85 -68.71
CA ARG A 75 70.57 -64.38 -67.94
C ARG A 75 70.67 -64.05 -66.45
N GLU A 76 71.87 -64.16 -65.88
CA GLU A 76 72.12 -63.76 -64.50
C GLU A 76 71.87 -62.27 -64.29
N LYS A 77 72.35 -61.40 -65.19
CA LYS A 77 72.05 -59.95 -65.17
C LYS A 77 70.56 -59.65 -65.29
N GLU A 78 69.84 -60.33 -66.17
CA GLU A 78 68.39 -60.19 -66.33
C GLU A 78 67.66 -60.63 -65.07
N SER A 79 68.05 -61.77 -64.48
CA SER A 79 67.48 -62.27 -63.22
C SER A 79 67.75 -61.32 -62.04
N LEU A 80 68.94 -60.71 -61.98
CA LEU A 80 69.30 -59.72 -60.97
C LEU A 80 68.54 -58.41 -61.20
N HIS A 81 68.29 -58.02 -62.45
CA HIS A 81 67.51 -56.84 -62.81
C HIS A 81 66.02 -57.01 -62.46
N GLU A 82 65.45 -58.19 -62.67
CA GLU A 82 64.09 -58.53 -62.24
C GLU A 82 63.96 -58.52 -60.72
N ARG A 83 64.89 -59.15 -60.00
CA ARG A 83 64.96 -59.09 -58.53
C ARG A 83 65.08 -57.65 -58.03
N SER A 84 65.89 -56.82 -58.70
CA SER A 84 66.01 -55.40 -58.37
C SER A 84 64.71 -54.63 -58.61
N LYS A 85 63.99 -54.88 -59.72
CA LYS A 85 62.67 -54.29 -59.98
C LYS A 85 61.65 -54.67 -58.92
N GLU A 86 61.64 -55.92 -58.47
CA GLU A 86 60.73 -56.38 -57.43
C GLU A 86 60.99 -55.70 -56.08
N VAL A 87 62.27 -55.53 -55.71
CA VAL A 87 62.65 -54.79 -54.51
C VAL A 87 62.25 -53.31 -54.61
N VAL A 88 62.47 -52.67 -55.77
CA VAL A 88 62.15 -51.25 -56.01
C VAL A 88 60.63 -50.99 -56.05
N LYS A 89 59.81 -51.95 -56.50
CA LYS A 89 58.33 -51.82 -56.46
C LYS A 89 57.79 -51.58 -55.05
N ASN A 90 58.42 -52.18 -54.05
CA ASN A 90 58.00 -52.06 -52.66
C ASN A 90 58.64 -50.86 -51.94
N TRP A 91 59.49 -50.08 -52.61
CA TRP A 91 60.06 -48.86 -52.05
C TRP A 91 59.06 -47.69 -52.09
N SER A 92 58.64 -47.26 -50.91
CA SER A 92 57.72 -46.15 -50.69
C SER A 92 58.23 -44.79 -51.18
N ASN A 93 59.55 -44.63 -51.30
CA ASN A 93 60.21 -43.36 -51.64
C ASN A 93 60.50 -43.18 -53.15
N THR A 94 59.95 -44.04 -54.01
CA THR A 94 60.07 -43.89 -55.47
C THR A 94 59.09 -42.83 -55.98
N ILE A 95 59.45 -42.04 -57.00
CA ILE A 95 58.59 -41.00 -57.61
C ILE A 95 57.21 -41.56 -58.03
N ALA A 96 57.18 -42.78 -58.57
CA ALA A 96 55.95 -43.46 -58.95
C ALA A 96 55.08 -43.83 -57.73
N GLY A 97 55.68 -44.33 -56.65
CA GLY A 97 54.98 -44.65 -55.40
C GLY A 97 54.44 -43.41 -54.70
N GLN A 98 55.20 -42.31 -54.69
CA GLN A 98 54.73 -41.02 -54.16
C GLN A 98 53.55 -40.45 -54.95
N ARG A 99 53.53 -40.60 -56.29
CA ARG A 99 52.38 -40.21 -57.12
C ARG A 99 51.14 -41.06 -56.84
N GLN A 100 51.31 -42.38 -56.73
CA GLN A 100 50.21 -43.29 -56.37
C GLN A 100 49.64 -42.96 -54.99
N LYS A 101 50.51 -42.70 -54.00
CA LYS A 101 50.09 -42.31 -52.66
C LYS A 101 49.32 -40.99 -52.66
N LYS A 102 49.78 -39.97 -53.41
CA LYS A 102 49.05 -38.71 -53.56
C LYS A 102 47.69 -38.88 -54.25
N LEU A 103 47.58 -39.79 -55.22
CA LEU A 103 46.30 -40.09 -55.87
C LEU A 103 45.35 -40.80 -54.91
N GLU A 104 45.84 -41.74 -54.11
CA GLU A 104 45.05 -42.43 -53.09
C GLU A 104 44.60 -41.47 -51.99
N GLU A 105 45.51 -40.61 -51.50
CA GLU A 105 45.21 -39.53 -50.54
C GLU A 105 44.15 -38.56 -51.09
N LYS A 106 44.24 -38.19 -52.37
CA LYS A 106 43.21 -37.36 -53.04
C LYS A 106 41.88 -38.09 -53.13
N ARG A 107 41.87 -39.38 -53.48
CA ARG A 107 40.65 -40.19 -53.54
C ARG A 107 39.99 -40.30 -52.16
N ILE A 108 40.77 -40.56 -51.12
CA ILE A 108 40.30 -40.61 -49.73
C ILE A 108 39.75 -39.25 -49.31
N TRP A 109 40.41 -38.15 -49.68
CA TRP A 109 39.94 -36.80 -49.36
C TRP A 109 38.63 -36.46 -50.07
N GLU A 110 38.49 -36.80 -51.36
CA GLU A 110 37.25 -36.64 -52.12
C GLU A 110 36.11 -37.47 -51.52
N GLU A 111 36.39 -38.73 -51.14
CA GLU A 111 35.41 -39.62 -50.50
C GLU A 111 34.95 -39.08 -49.14
N GLN A 112 35.88 -38.55 -48.33
CA GLN A 112 35.55 -37.88 -47.06
C GLN A 112 34.74 -36.60 -47.28
N GLU A 113 35.07 -35.78 -48.28
CA GLU A 113 34.31 -34.57 -48.60
C GLU A 113 32.87 -34.92 -49.03
N GLU A 114 32.69 -35.97 -49.84
CA GLU A 114 31.38 -36.47 -50.23
C GLU A 114 30.60 -37.07 -49.06
N GLU A 115 31.26 -37.76 -48.13
CA GLU A 115 30.64 -38.20 -46.88
C GLU A 115 30.12 -37.04 -46.03
N GLU A 116 30.92 -35.99 -45.86
CA GLU A 116 30.50 -34.80 -45.10
C GLU A 116 29.34 -34.07 -45.79
N ARG A 117 29.37 -33.93 -47.12
CA ARG A 117 28.22 -33.39 -47.87
C ARG A 117 26.96 -34.23 -47.69
N ARG A 118 27.09 -35.56 -47.75
CA ARG A 118 25.97 -36.49 -47.49
C ARG A 118 25.41 -36.36 -46.08
N LYS A 119 26.26 -36.15 -45.06
CA LYS A 119 25.81 -35.91 -43.68
C LYS A 119 25.02 -34.62 -43.58
N ILE A 120 25.52 -33.52 -44.18
CA ILE A 120 24.83 -32.23 -44.21
C ILE A 120 23.46 -32.35 -44.88
N ASP A 121 23.39 -33.02 -46.04
CA ASP A 121 22.12 -33.24 -46.75
C ASP A 121 21.12 -34.03 -45.90
N LEU A 122 21.60 -35.03 -45.16
CA LEU A 122 20.79 -35.85 -44.26
C LEU A 122 20.28 -35.04 -43.06
N GLU A 123 21.12 -34.22 -42.44
CA GLU A 123 20.75 -33.31 -41.35
C GLU A 123 19.73 -32.25 -41.81
N GLU A 124 19.96 -31.64 -42.98
CA GLU A 124 19.01 -30.70 -43.57
C GLU A 124 17.67 -31.37 -43.88
N ALA A 125 17.69 -32.59 -44.42
CA ALA A 125 16.48 -33.35 -44.70
C ALA A 125 15.70 -33.65 -43.42
N GLN A 126 16.40 -34.02 -42.33
CA GLN A 126 15.78 -34.22 -41.01
C GLN A 126 15.15 -32.94 -40.47
N LEU A 127 15.87 -31.81 -40.53
CA LEU A 127 15.37 -30.52 -40.05
C LEU A 127 14.15 -30.05 -40.86
N LYS A 128 14.20 -30.19 -42.19
CA LYS A 128 13.05 -29.89 -43.07
C LYS A 128 11.86 -30.79 -42.75
N ALA A 129 12.09 -32.08 -42.50
CA ALA A 129 11.03 -33.02 -42.12
C ALA A 129 10.42 -32.68 -40.75
N ALA A 130 11.25 -32.30 -39.77
CA ALA A 130 10.81 -31.87 -38.44
C ALA A 130 9.95 -30.60 -38.52
N ASN A 131 10.42 -29.57 -39.22
CA ASN A 131 9.68 -28.32 -39.41
C ASN A 131 8.34 -28.57 -40.12
N ARG A 132 8.35 -29.43 -41.14
CA ARG A 132 7.12 -29.82 -41.83
C ARG A 132 6.15 -30.53 -40.89
N LYS A 133 6.64 -31.43 -40.03
CA LYS A 133 5.82 -32.13 -39.04
C LYS A 133 5.21 -31.14 -38.03
N GLU A 134 6.01 -30.21 -37.51
CA GLU A 134 5.54 -29.19 -36.57
C GLU A 134 4.47 -28.30 -37.21
N ALA A 135 4.70 -27.81 -38.43
CA ALA A 135 3.72 -27.00 -39.16
C ALA A 135 2.39 -27.75 -39.36
N ILE A 136 2.45 -29.05 -39.68
CA ILE A 136 1.26 -29.91 -39.79
C ILE A 136 0.56 -30.07 -38.43
N GLU A 137 1.30 -30.27 -37.34
CA GLU A 137 0.74 -30.39 -35.99
C GLU A 137 0.07 -29.09 -35.52
N GLN A 138 0.71 -27.95 -35.74
CA GLN A 138 0.13 -26.64 -35.46
C GLN A 138 -1.16 -26.42 -36.27
N ALA A 139 -1.15 -26.73 -37.56
CA ALA A 139 -2.34 -26.66 -38.41
C ALA A 139 -3.46 -27.58 -37.92
N LYS A 140 -3.15 -28.83 -37.54
CA LYS A 140 -4.12 -29.76 -36.94
C LYS A 140 -4.71 -29.23 -35.64
N LYS A 141 -3.89 -28.62 -34.77
CA LYS A 141 -4.33 -28.01 -33.52
C LYS A 141 -5.30 -26.86 -33.76
N LEU A 142 -4.97 -25.97 -34.71
CA LEU A 142 -5.86 -24.88 -35.11
C LEU A 142 -7.18 -25.39 -35.68
N GLN A 143 -7.13 -26.39 -36.58
CA GLN A 143 -8.32 -27.01 -37.14
C GLN A 143 -9.20 -27.66 -36.06
N TYR A 144 -8.57 -28.34 -35.09
CA TYR A 144 -9.28 -28.92 -33.94
C TYR A 144 -10.00 -27.85 -33.11
N PHE A 145 -9.32 -26.75 -32.77
CA PHE A 145 -9.94 -25.64 -32.04
C PHE A 145 -11.02 -24.90 -32.84
N GLN A 146 -10.96 -24.94 -34.17
CA GLN A 146 -12.01 -24.36 -35.01
C GLN A 146 -13.32 -25.15 -35.00
N THR A 147 -13.31 -26.43 -34.58
CA THR A 147 -14.53 -27.24 -34.50
C THR A 147 -15.51 -26.65 -33.47
N ASP A 148 -16.80 -26.65 -33.81
CA ASP A 148 -17.83 -25.99 -32.99
C ASP A 148 -17.98 -26.62 -31.61
N ARG A 149 -17.76 -27.94 -31.50
CA ARG A 149 -17.74 -28.64 -30.21
C ARG A 149 -16.69 -28.05 -29.28
N VAL A 150 -15.48 -27.82 -29.80
CA VAL A 150 -14.35 -27.32 -29.03
C VAL A 150 -14.54 -25.84 -28.71
N LYS A 151 -15.01 -25.02 -29.65
CA LYS A 151 -15.40 -23.62 -29.37
C LYS A 151 -16.46 -23.53 -28.28
N GLY A 152 -17.51 -24.36 -28.38
CA GLY A 152 -18.56 -24.45 -27.37
C GLY A 152 -18.00 -24.81 -25.99
N PHE A 153 -17.13 -25.82 -25.92
CA PHE A 153 -16.45 -26.18 -24.67
C PHE A 153 -15.59 -25.04 -24.09
N HIS A 154 -14.78 -24.36 -24.90
CA HIS A 154 -13.96 -23.22 -24.43
C HIS A 154 -14.83 -22.05 -23.96
N SER A 155 -15.96 -21.79 -24.63
CA SER A 155 -16.91 -20.76 -24.21
C SER A 155 -17.57 -21.09 -22.86
N ALA A 156 -17.91 -22.36 -22.64
CA ALA A 156 -18.46 -22.84 -21.37
C ALA A 156 -17.41 -22.82 -20.25
N LEU A 157 -16.16 -23.17 -20.57
CA LEU A 157 -15.04 -23.08 -19.61
C LEU A 157 -14.83 -21.64 -19.16
N LEU A 158 -14.76 -20.69 -20.09
CA LEU A 158 -14.65 -19.26 -19.79
C LEU A 158 -15.82 -18.78 -18.91
N LEU A 159 -17.05 -19.19 -19.23
CA LEU A 159 -18.22 -18.85 -18.43
C LEU A 159 -18.09 -19.39 -16.99
N SER A 160 -17.59 -20.62 -16.82
CA SER A 160 -17.37 -21.19 -15.49
C SER A 160 -16.33 -20.42 -14.67
N GLU A 161 -15.29 -19.90 -15.31
CA GLU A 161 -14.27 -19.05 -14.67
C GLU A 161 -14.88 -17.70 -14.25
N VAL A 162 -15.65 -17.07 -15.14
CA VAL A 162 -16.35 -15.81 -14.84
C VAL A 162 -17.35 -15.98 -13.69
N ILE A 163 -18.07 -17.09 -13.62
CA ILE A 163 -18.99 -17.38 -12.50
C ILE A 163 -18.22 -17.50 -11.19
N LYS A 164 -17.11 -18.25 -11.16
CA LYS A 164 -16.26 -18.36 -9.96
C LYS A 164 -15.72 -17.01 -9.52
N GLU A 165 -15.28 -16.18 -10.46
CA GLU A 165 -14.80 -14.83 -10.15
C GLU A 165 -15.92 -13.96 -9.57
N ARG A 166 -17.13 -14.02 -10.16
CA ARG A 166 -18.29 -13.30 -9.67
C ARG A 166 -18.67 -13.72 -8.25
N ASP A 167 -18.67 -15.00 -7.96
CA ASP A 167 -18.96 -15.52 -6.62
C ASP A 167 -17.93 -14.99 -5.61
N ALA A 168 -16.63 -15.03 -5.96
CA ALA A 168 -15.57 -14.45 -5.13
C ALA A 168 -15.76 -12.93 -4.91
N GLN A 169 -16.18 -12.17 -5.93
CA GLN A 169 -16.49 -10.75 -5.79
C GLN A 169 -17.69 -10.51 -4.85
N VAL A 170 -18.74 -11.34 -4.93
CA VAL A 170 -19.91 -11.26 -4.05
C VAL A 170 -19.52 -11.56 -2.61
N GLU A 171 -18.75 -12.61 -2.37
CA GLU A 171 -18.23 -12.94 -1.03
C GLU A 171 -17.40 -11.82 -0.43
N LEU A 172 -16.49 -11.24 -1.23
CA LEU A 172 -15.66 -10.12 -0.81
C LEU A 172 -16.52 -8.91 -0.44
N LYS A 173 -17.54 -8.60 -1.26
CA LYS A 173 -18.48 -7.51 -0.98
C LYS A 173 -19.25 -7.75 0.33
N GLN A 174 -19.73 -8.97 0.56
CA GLN A 174 -20.41 -9.34 1.80
C GLN A 174 -19.49 -9.20 3.02
N LYS A 175 -18.25 -9.69 2.94
CA LYS A 175 -17.24 -9.55 4.00
C LYS A 175 -16.97 -8.07 4.34
N LYS A 176 -16.86 -7.20 3.32
CA LYS A 176 -16.71 -5.75 3.52
C LYS A 176 -17.91 -5.14 4.23
N LEU A 177 -19.13 -5.46 3.79
CA LEU A 177 -20.36 -4.96 4.42
C LEU A 177 -20.48 -5.41 5.87
N ASN A 178 -20.16 -6.68 6.17
CA ASN A 178 -20.19 -7.19 7.54
C ASN A 178 -19.12 -6.52 8.42
N ALA A 179 -17.91 -6.30 7.90
CA ALA A 179 -16.88 -5.56 8.61
C ALA A 179 -17.30 -4.11 8.90
N MET A 180 -17.89 -3.42 7.92
CA MET A 180 -18.43 -2.06 8.12
C MET A 180 -19.54 -2.02 9.17
N LYS A 181 -20.50 -2.96 9.13
CA LYS A 181 -21.55 -3.08 10.14
C LYS A 181 -21.01 -3.31 11.54
N ASN A 182 -19.98 -4.14 11.68
CA ASN A 182 -19.34 -4.39 12.98
C ASN A 182 -18.65 -3.13 13.50
N ILE A 183 -17.94 -2.40 12.63
CA ILE A 183 -17.32 -1.11 12.99
C ILE A 183 -18.40 -0.09 13.41
N ASP A 184 -19.48 0.04 12.65
CA ASP A 184 -20.59 0.94 12.98
C ASP A 184 -21.23 0.57 14.32
N SER A 185 -21.45 -0.74 14.58
CA SER A 185 -21.95 -1.23 15.86
C SER A 185 -21.01 -0.90 17.03
N ASP A 186 -19.71 -1.08 16.85
CA ASP A 186 -18.71 -0.76 17.88
C ASP A 186 -18.64 0.74 18.17
N VAL A 187 -18.71 1.57 17.12
CA VAL A 187 -18.77 3.04 17.25
C VAL A 187 -20.04 3.46 17.98
N LEU A 188 -21.21 2.92 17.59
CA LEU A 188 -22.47 3.17 18.28
C LEU A 188 -22.41 2.72 19.75
N GLY A 189 -21.82 1.57 20.04
CA GLY A 189 -21.63 1.08 21.41
C GLY A 189 -20.66 1.94 22.23
N ARG A 190 -19.63 2.55 21.62
CA ARG A 190 -18.78 3.55 22.29
C ARG A 190 -19.57 4.83 22.60
N MET A 191 -20.30 5.36 21.62
CA MET A 191 -21.12 6.57 21.80
C MET A 191 -22.21 6.39 22.87
N GLN A 192 -22.82 5.20 22.95
CA GLN A 192 -23.80 4.89 24.00
C GLN A 192 -23.17 4.91 25.39
N ARG A 193 -21.99 4.29 25.56
CA ARG A 193 -21.26 4.30 26.84
C ARG A 193 -20.85 5.71 27.25
N GLU A 194 -20.27 6.48 26.34
CA GLU A 194 -19.90 7.88 26.61
C GLU A 194 -21.11 8.73 27.02
N ARG A 195 -22.28 8.50 26.38
CA ARG A 195 -23.53 9.18 26.76
C ARG A 195 -24.00 8.77 28.15
N GLU A 196 -23.95 7.49 28.48
CA GLU A 196 -24.33 6.96 29.80
C GLU A 196 -23.41 7.51 30.90
N GLU A 197 -22.10 7.54 30.65
CA GLU A 197 -21.09 8.12 31.55
C GLU A 197 -21.35 9.62 31.77
N ALA A 198 -21.62 10.38 30.69
CA ALA A 198 -21.93 11.81 30.78
C ALA A 198 -23.22 12.07 31.58
N ILE A 199 -24.26 11.25 31.40
CA ILE A 199 -25.51 11.34 32.18
C ILE A 199 -25.22 11.04 33.65
N TYR A 200 -24.44 9.99 33.94
CA TYR A 200 -24.08 9.63 35.31
C TYR A 200 -23.30 10.76 36.00
N GLU A 201 -22.31 11.35 35.32
CA GLU A 201 -21.57 12.49 35.84
C GLU A 201 -22.45 13.71 36.09
N ASP A 202 -23.38 14.01 35.17
CA ASP A 202 -24.30 15.14 35.33
C ASP A 202 -25.24 14.92 36.52
N GLN A 203 -25.73 13.69 36.73
CA GLN A 203 -26.51 13.32 37.91
C GLN A 203 -25.70 13.51 39.21
N GLN A 204 -24.44 13.09 39.25
CA GLN A 204 -23.57 13.28 40.42
C GLN A 204 -23.32 14.78 40.69
N LYS A 205 -23.06 15.58 39.64
CA LYS A 205 -22.87 17.03 39.75
C LYS A 205 -24.17 17.72 40.21
N ALA A 206 -25.32 17.32 39.69
CA ALA A 206 -26.63 17.83 40.08
C ALA A 206 -26.94 17.50 41.55
N LEU A 207 -26.67 16.26 41.98
CA LEU A 207 -26.82 15.85 43.37
C LEU A 207 -25.92 16.68 44.29
N LYS A 208 -24.66 16.89 43.92
CA LYS A 208 -23.74 17.72 44.69
C LYS A 208 -24.24 19.16 44.80
N ARG A 209 -24.65 19.78 43.68
CA ARG A 209 -25.24 21.13 43.67
C ARG A 209 -26.48 21.21 44.56
N PHE A 210 -27.33 20.20 44.54
CA PHE A 210 -28.52 20.14 45.39
C PHE A 210 -28.15 20.09 46.87
N LEU A 211 -27.19 19.25 47.25
CA LEU A 211 -26.70 19.16 48.63
C LEU A 211 -26.07 20.47 49.11
N ASP A 212 -25.23 21.09 48.26
CA ASP A 212 -24.59 22.38 48.57
C ASP A 212 -25.64 23.51 48.71
N GLN A 213 -26.65 23.54 47.84
CA GLN A 213 -27.77 24.49 47.95
C GLN A 213 -28.60 24.27 49.22
N LYS A 214 -28.82 23.00 49.59
CA LYS A 214 -29.54 22.67 50.82
C LYS A 214 -28.76 23.13 52.05
N ALA A 215 -27.45 22.81 52.12
CA ALA A 215 -26.59 23.23 53.23
C ALA A 215 -26.54 24.75 53.36
N THR A 216 -26.33 25.47 52.25
CA THR A 216 -26.33 26.95 52.28
C THR A 216 -27.69 27.53 52.67
N SER A 217 -28.80 26.94 52.24
CA SER A 217 -30.14 27.35 52.67
C SER A 217 -30.37 27.11 54.17
N GLU A 218 -29.87 26.00 54.71
CA GLU A 218 -29.96 25.69 56.14
C GLU A 218 -29.12 26.68 56.96
N GLU A 219 -27.88 26.94 56.56
CA GLU A 219 -26.99 27.93 57.20
C GLU A 219 -27.61 29.34 57.18
N GLN A 220 -28.18 29.76 56.05
CA GLN A 220 -28.86 31.07 55.93
C GLN A 220 -30.10 31.15 56.83
N MET A 221 -30.87 30.07 56.95
CA MET A 221 -32.02 30.01 57.84
C MET A 221 -31.60 30.12 59.31
N GLU A 222 -30.56 29.39 59.71
CA GLU A 222 -30.00 29.46 61.06
C GLU A 222 -29.51 30.88 61.39
N GLN A 223 -28.76 31.51 60.48
CA GLN A 223 -28.32 32.90 60.64
C GLN A 223 -29.51 33.86 60.77
N TYR A 224 -30.53 33.72 59.92
CA TYR A 224 -31.74 34.55 59.99
C TYR A 224 -32.50 34.41 61.32
N VAL A 225 -32.59 33.19 61.85
CA VAL A 225 -33.22 32.94 63.15
C VAL A 225 -32.42 33.59 64.28
N LEU A 226 -31.09 33.46 64.26
CA LEU A 226 -30.21 34.09 65.25
C LEU A 226 -30.29 35.62 65.21
N ASP A 227 -30.20 36.22 64.03
CA ASP A 227 -30.29 37.67 63.82
C ASP A 227 -31.63 38.23 64.30
N ASN A 228 -32.72 37.52 64.03
CA ASN A 228 -34.04 37.93 64.51
C ASN A 228 -34.18 37.81 66.02
N ALA A 229 -33.63 36.76 66.63
CA ALA A 229 -33.61 36.62 68.08
C ALA A 229 -32.79 37.75 68.73
N GLU A 230 -31.64 38.12 68.16
CA GLU A 230 -30.83 39.24 68.64
C GLU A 230 -31.56 40.57 68.49
N LYS A 231 -32.16 40.86 67.33
CA LYS A 231 -32.95 42.08 67.09
C LYS A 231 -34.14 42.18 68.06
N GLN A 232 -34.81 41.07 68.35
CA GLN A 232 -35.88 41.03 69.33
C GLN A 232 -35.37 41.38 70.73
N GLU A 233 -34.23 40.81 71.15
CA GLU A 233 -33.63 41.11 72.45
C GLU A 233 -33.15 42.55 72.54
N GLN A 234 -32.51 43.09 71.50
CA GLN A 234 -32.12 44.50 71.43
C GLN A 234 -33.35 45.42 71.52
N SER A 235 -34.42 45.13 70.78
CA SER A 235 -35.68 45.89 70.84
C SER A 235 -36.30 45.83 72.24
N ARG A 236 -36.23 44.68 72.92
CA ARG A 236 -36.70 44.52 74.29
C ARG A 236 -35.88 45.38 75.26
N ARG A 237 -34.55 45.39 75.13
CA ARG A 237 -33.65 46.23 75.93
C ARG A 237 -33.92 47.72 75.71
N GLN A 238 -34.07 48.16 74.47
CA GLN A 238 -34.40 49.54 74.13
C GLN A 238 -35.74 49.96 74.74
N ARG A 239 -36.78 49.11 74.67
CA ARG A 239 -38.07 49.38 75.31
C ARG A 239 -37.94 49.53 76.82
N VAL A 240 -37.14 48.69 77.48
CA VAL A 240 -36.90 48.79 78.93
C VAL A 240 -36.18 50.10 79.27
N GLN A 241 -35.12 50.44 78.53
CA GLN A 241 -34.39 51.71 78.72
C GLN A 241 -35.29 52.93 78.48
N GLN A 242 -36.14 52.89 77.46
CA GLN A 242 -37.09 53.95 77.17
C GLN A 242 -38.11 54.12 78.31
N LEU A 243 -38.65 53.02 78.83
CA LEU A 243 -39.55 53.05 79.99
C LEU A 243 -38.86 53.59 81.25
N GLU A 244 -37.58 53.29 81.45
CA GLU A 244 -36.78 53.84 82.55
C GLU A 244 -36.55 55.34 82.39
N TYR A 245 -36.19 55.79 81.18
CA TYR A 245 -36.03 57.20 80.86
C TYR A 245 -37.34 57.99 81.04
N ASP A 246 -38.47 57.45 80.55
CA ASP A 246 -39.79 58.08 80.69
C ASP A 246 -40.17 58.23 82.18
N LYS A 247 -39.84 57.26 83.03
CA LYS A 247 -40.04 57.35 84.49
C LYS A 247 -39.19 58.46 85.11
N GLN A 248 -37.91 58.57 84.73
CA GLN A 248 -37.03 59.62 85.24
C GLN A 248 -37.49 61.02 84.79
N SER A 249 -37.84 61.15 83.50
CA SER A 249 -38.38 62.38 82.92
C SER A 249 -39.68 62.81 83.60
N ALA A 250 -40.62 61.88 83.80
CA ALA A 250 -41.84 62.15 84.55
C ALA A 250 -41.56 62.61 85.99
N ALA A 251 -40.57 62.01 86.67
CA ALA A 251 -40.19 62.42 88.02
C ALA A 251 -39.58 63.83 88.05
N LEU A 252 -38.73 64.18 87.08
CA LEU A 252 -38.17 65.53 86.93
C LEU A 252 -39.27 66.56 86.65
N ASN A 253 -40.18 66.29 85.69
CA ASN A 253 -41.29 67.19 85.39
C ASN A 253 -42.19 67.45 86.61
N ILE A 254 -42.43 66.42 87.44
CA ILE A 254 -43.18 66.59 88.69
C ILE A 254 -42.45 67.52 89.66
N ALA A 255 -41.11 67.43 89.75
CA ALA A 255 -40.32 68.31 90.60
C ALA A 255 -40.29 69.75 90.05
N GLU A 256 -40.10 69.93 88.75
CA GLU A 256 -40.14 71.24 88.08
C GLU A 256 -41.51 71.91 88.23
N GLU A 257 -42.60 71.16 88.06
CA GLU A 257 -43.97 71.69 88.25
C GLU A 257 -44.17 72.17 89.69
N LYS A 258 -43.66 71.45 90.69
CA LYS A 258 -43.70 71.91 92.09
C LYS A 258 -42.96 73.24 92.26
N GLN A 259 -41.74 73.35 91.73
CA GLN A 259 -40.96 74.59 91.80
C GLN A 259 -41.66 75.76 91.08
N PHE A 260 -42.24 75.51 89.90
CA PHE A 260 -43.00 76.53 89.17
C PHE A 260 -44.21 77.00 89.96
N GLN A 261 -44.97 76.08 90.57
CA GLN A 261 -46.12 76.43 91.39
C GLN A 261 -45.73 77.24 92.64
N GLU A 262 -44.62 76.87 93.31
CA GLU A 262 -44.06 77.65 94.43
C GLU A 262 -43.71 79.09 94.00
N TYR A 263 -42.92 79.26 92.94
CA TYR A 263 -42.56 80.57 92.41
C TYR A 263 -43.77 81.37 91.91
N ALA A 264 -44.70 80.73 91.19
CA ALA A 264 -45.92 81.39 90.70
C ALA A 264 -46.76 81.92 91.87
N ASN A 265 -46.86 81.16 92.97
CA ASN A 265 -47.52 81.61 94.18
C ASN A 265 -46.80 82.83 94.80
N GLU A 266 -45.47 82.82 94.88
CA GLU A 266 -44.70 83.97 95.38
C GLU A 266 -44.95 85.25 94.57
N VAL A 267 -44.93 85.15 93.24
CA VAL A 267 -45.18 86.28 92.32
C VAL A 267 -46.63 86.77 92.41
N ILE A 268 -47.59 85.85 92.55
CA ILE A 268 -49.01 86.15 92.78
C ILE A 268 -49.17 86.92 94.09
N GLU A 269 -48.54 86.47 95.18
CA GLU A 269 -48.61 87.15 96.48
C GLU A 269 -47.88 88.50 96.46
N ALA A 270 -46.72 88.61 95.82
CA ALA A 270 -46.03 89.89 95.64
C ALA A 270 -46.88 90.89 94.83
N SER A 271 -47.56 90.44 93.77
CA SER A 271 -48.46 91.28 92.96
C SER A 271 -49.71 91.70 93.72
N LYS A 272 -50.25 90.85 94.61
CA LYS A 272 -51.33 91.22 95.53
C LYS A 272 -50.89 92.27 96.53
N ARG A 273 -49.70 92.14 97.13
CA ARG A 273 -49.14 93.15 98.05
C ARG A 273 -48.95 94.50 97.37
N ALA A 274 -48.65 94.49 96.06
CA ALA A 274 -48.53 95.70 95.23
C ALA A 274 -49.88 96.19 94.64
N GLU A 275 -51.02 95.64 95.07
CA GLU A 275 -52.38 96.01 94.65
C GLU A 275 -52.66 95.93 93.13
N ARG A 276 -51.94 95.07 92.39
CA ARG A 276 -52.17 94.84 90.96
C ARG A 276 -53.23 93.77 90.72
N ASN A 277 -53.87 93.77 89.54
CA ASN A 277 -54.84 92.74 89.17
C ASN A 277 -54.14 91.38 88.95
N VAL A 278 -54.48 90.39 89.77
CA VAL A 278 -53.80 89.08 89.82
C VAL A 278 -54.54 88.00 89.02
N TYR A 279 -55.68 88.32 88.40
CA TYR A 279 -56.51 87.35 87.68
C TYR A 279 -55.75 86.63 86.55
N ALA A 280 -54.97 87.38 85.76
CA ALA A 280 -54.18 86.83 84.65
C ALA A 280 -53.12 85.82 85.16
N LEU A 281 -52.45 86.13 86.27
CA LEU A 281 -51.43 85.27 86.87
C LEU A 281 -52.04 83.98 87.45
N ARG A 282 -53.18 84.07 88.14
CA ARG A 282 -53.90 82.87 88.62
C ARG A 282 -54.37 81.97 87.48
N LYS A 283 -54.81 82.56 86.38
CA LYS A 283 -55.23 81.82 85.18
C LYS A 283 -54.03 81.09 84.54
N ALA A 284 -52.87 81.74 84.49
CA ALA A 284 -51.64 81.14 84.00
C ALA A 284 -51.13 80.00 84.91
N ALA A 285 -51.08 80.21 86.23
CA ALA A 285 -50.61 79.20 87.20
C ALA A 285 -51.48 77.92 87.19
N ARG A 286 -52.81 78.06 87.03
CA ARG A 286 -53.72 76.91 86.90
C ARG A 286 -53.46 76.06 85.65
N GLY A 287 -52.86 76.64 84.61
CA GLY A 287 -52.51 75.93 83.38
C GLY A 287 -51.33 74.96 83.53
N GLY A 288 -50.54 75.10 84.59
CA GLY A 288 -49.29 74.34 84.81
C GLY A 288 -48.18 74.71 83.83
N ILE A 289 -47.03 74.04 83.98
CA ILE A 289 -45.89 74.13 83.07
C ILE A 289 -46.32 73.74 81.64
N GLY A 290 -46.04 74.63 80.68
CA GLY A 290 -46.22 74.39 79.24
C GLY A 290 -47.29 75.21 78.53
N GLY A 291 -48.24 75.87 79.23
CA GLY A 291 -49.14 76.92 78.69
C GLY A 291 -50.00 76.56 77.48
N GLY A 292 -49.94 75.33 76.96
CA GLY A 292 -50.56 74.91 75.72
C GLY A 292 -52.00 74.43 75.86
N LEU A 293 -52.64 74.13 74.73
CA LEU A 293 -54.00 73.59 74.66
C LEU A 293 -54.04 72.05 74.48
N GLY A 294 -52.88 71.39 74.44
CA GLY A 294 -52.76 69.95 74.29
C GLY A 294 -53.23 69.16 75.53
N PRO A 295 -53.44 67.84 75.38
CA PRO A 295 -53.59 66.94 76.52
C PRO A 295 -52.31 66.96 77.38
N VAL A 296 -52.47 66.79 78.69
CA VAL A 296 -51.35 66.75 79.63
C VAL A 296 -50.64 65.40 79.49
N VAL A 297 -49.37 65.42 79.11
CA VAL A 297 -48.55 64.21 78.95
C VAL A 297 -47.30 64.39 79.82
N GLY A 298 -47.13 63.54 80.84
CA GLY A 298 -45.97 63.60 81.73
C GLY A 298 -45.86 64.88 82.56
N GLY A 299 -46.98 65.55 82.89
CA GLY A 299 -47.00 66.79 83.68
C GLY A 299 -46.80 68.08 82.88
N LEU A 300 -46.27 67.99 81.65
CA LEU A 300 -46.17 69.09 80.70
C LEU A 300 -47.49 69.20 79.93
N ARG A 301 -47.97 70.43 79.68
CA ARG A 301 -49.09 70.69 78.77
C ARG A 301 -48.58 71.30 77.47
N PRO A 302 -48.21 70.49 76.45
CA PRO A 302 -47.65 71.00 75.22
C PRO A 302 -48.63 71.91 74.51
N SER A 303 -48.12 72.96 73.87
CA SER A 303 -48.87 73.68 72.85
C SER A 303 -48.98 72.77 71.61
N TYR A 304 -49.97 71.89 71.64
CA TYR A 304 -50.35 70.92 70.60
C TYR A 304 -49.43 69.68 70.46
N LEU A 305 -50.06 68.54 70.19
CA LEU A 305 -49.40 67.34 69.65
C LEU A 305 -49.21 67.58 68.15
N THR A 306 -47.99 67.90 67.72
CA THR A 306 -47.66 68.00 66.29
C THR A 306 -47.39 66.59 65.76
N GLN A 307 -48.15 66.13 64.75
CA GLN A 307 -47.84 64.88 64.04
C GLN A 307 -46.78 65.06 62.93
N ASP A 308 -46.27 66.28 62.71
CA ASP A 308 -45.36 66.60 61.60
C ASP A 308 -44.06 67.30 62.05
N ASN A 309 -42.94 66.95 61.40
CA ASN A 309 -41.57 67.40 61.70
C ASN A 309 -41.27 68.90 61.45
N VAL A 310 -42.23 69.69 60.97
CA VAL A 310 -41.97 71.06 60.46
C VAL A 310 -42.46 72.17 61.40
N GLY A 311 -43.19 71.84 62.48
CA GLY A 311 -43.50 72.78 63.57
C GLY A 311 -44.39 73.98 63.21
N VAL A 312 -45.03 74.00 62.04
CA VAL A 312 -45.91 75.10 61.60
C VAL A 312 -47.37 74.77 61.92
N GLN A 313 -48.09 75.72 62.52
CA GLN A 313 -49.54 75.58 62.79
C GLN A 313 -50.34 75.62 61.49
N LEU A 314 -51.05 74.54 61.15
CA LEU A 314 -52.08 74.58 60.11
C LEU A 314 -53.39 75.14 60.69
N PRO A 315 -54.05 76.10 60.01
CA PRO A 315 -55.40 76.51 60.36
C PRO A 315 -56.37 75.32 60.30
N ASN A 316 -57.12 75.08 61.38
CA ASN A 316 -58.13 74.02 61.44
C ASN A 316 -59.40 74.43 60.67
N TYR A 317 -59.41 74.23 59.36
CA TYR A 317 -60.58 74.44 58.50
C TYR A 317 -61.38 73.15 58.28
N ASN A 318 -61.91 72.56 59.36
CA ASN A 318 -62.92 71.51 59.25
C ASN A 318 -64.31 72.13 59.01
N ARG A 319 -64.63 72.43 57.74
CA ARG A 319 -66.01 72.72 57.30
C ARG A 319 -66.66 71.43 56.78
N THR A 320 -68.00 71.36 56.80
CA THR A 320 -68.76 70.21 56.27
C THR A 320 -68.36 69.89 54.83
N SER A 321 -68.18 70.94 54.01
CA SER A 321 -67.69 70.80 52.63
C SER A 321 -66.31 70.14 52.54
N THR A 322 -65.43 70.39 53.50
CA THR A 322 -64.08 69.79 53.54
C THR A 322 -64.18 68.30 53.88
N GLN A 323 -65.11 67.91 54.77
CA GLN A 323 -65.37 66.49 55.04
C GLN A 323 -66.04 65.78 53.86
N ASP A 324 -66.94 66.45 53.14
CA ASP A 324 -67.56 65.90 51.93
C ASP A 324 -66.53 65.67 50.82
N ILE A 325 -65.61 66.62 50.60
CA ILE A 325 -64.49 66.46 49.65
C ILE A 325 -63.54 65.34 50.08
N LYS A 326 -63.30 65.19 51.40
CA LYS A 326 -62.49 64.11 51.93
C LYS A 326 -63.17 62.76 51.69
N LEU A 327 -64.47 62.63 51.97
CA LEU A 327 -65.25 61.42 51.71
C LEU A 327 -65.34 61.08 50.21
N LEU A 328 -65.35 62.08 49.33
CA LEU A 328 -65.35 61.90 47.87
C LEU A 328 -64.04 61.30 47.34
N ASN A 329 -62.91 61.62 47.97
CA ASN A 329 -61.58 61.20 47.52
C ASN A 329 -61.00 60.03 48.32
N ASP A 330 -61.44 59.86 49.57
CA ASP A 330 -61.00 58.81 50.47
C ASP A 330 -61.94 57.61 50.30
N THR A 331 -61.61 56.73 49.35
CA THR A 331 -62.27 55.43 49.26
C THR A 331 -61.87 54.66 50.51
N GLY A 332 -62.75 54.62 51.52
CA GLY A 332 -62.51 54.02 52.83
C GLY A 332 -62.05 52.55 52.83
N SER A 333 -61.93 51.91 51.66
CA SER A 333 -61.29 50.62 51.46
C SER A 333 -59.97 50.77 50.69
N ILE A 334 -58.86 50.48 51.38
CA ILE A 334 -57.50 50.54 50.84
C ILE A 334 -57.30 49.66 49.59
N GLN A 335 -58.09 48.59 49.48
CA GLN A 335 -58.06 47.66 48.35
C GLN A 335 -58.57 48.31 47.06
N GLN A 336 -59.56 49.20 47.16
CA GLN A 336 -60.08 49.93 46.00
C GLN A 336 -59.06 50.95 45.47
N SER A 337 -58.34 51.64 46.37
CA SER A 337 -57.26 52.57 46.01
C SER A 337 -56.11 51.85 45.30
N LYS A 338 -55.68 50.70 45.84
CA LYS A 338 -54.63 49.86 45.23
C LYS A 338 -54.99 49.43 43.81
N LYS A 339 -56.24 49.01 43.59
CA LYS A 339 -56.75 48.59 42.28
C LYS A 339 -56.78 49.73 41.27
N ARG A 340 -57.13 50.96 41.67
CA ARG A 340 -57.06 52.15 40.79
C ARG A 340 -55.63 52.53 40.40
N LEU A 341 -54.67 52.32 41.31
CA LEU A 341 -53.25 52.58 41.06
C LEU A 341 -52.54 51.45 40.31
N GLY A 342 -53.27 50.42 39.86
CA GLY A 342 -52.73 49.35 39.03
C GLY A 342 -51.98 48.26 39.82
N PHE A 343 -52.09 48.23 41.14
CA PHE A 343 -51.59 47.11 41.94
C PHE A 343 -52.62 45.97 41.92
N THR A 344 -52.26 44.85 41.29
CA THR A 344 -53.15 43.68 41.09
C THR A 344 -52.78 42.46 41.93
N TRP A 345 -52.02 42.64 43.02
CA TRP A 345 -51.64 41.58 43.96
C TRP A 345 -52.18 41.83 45.37
#